data_AF-A0A7Y1TIL7-F1
#
_entry.id   AF-A0A7Y1TIL7-F1
#
_cell.length_a   1.000
_cell.length_b   1.000
_cell.length_c   1.000
_cell.angle_alpha   90.00
_cell.angle_beta   90.00
_cell.angle_gamma   90.00
#
_symmetry.space_group_name_H-M   'P 1'
#
loop_
_entity.id
_entity.type
_entity.pdbx_description
1 polymer ?
#
loop_
_entity_poly.entity_id
_entity_poly.type
_entity_poly.pdbx_seq_one_letter_code
_entity_poly.pdbx_strand_id
1 'polypeptide(L)'
;MLHKKGVKNWVILLLGMLAISCSSSFEEVGSFEDDIIIPEEEVVLPLEELSLLDESYGENPQQVYDIYLPANRSSEKTRVILLVHGGGWVEGDKGSMTPFIELIKERHPEHA
;
A
#
# COMPACT_ATOMS: atom_id res chain seq x y z
N MET A 1 49.67 26.19 -40.45
CA MET A 1 48.94 27.01 -39.45
C MET A 1 47.46 27.02 -39.86
N LEU A 2 46.42 26.96 -39.02
CA LEU A 2 46.19 26.75 -37.57
C LEU A 2 44.69 26.36 -37.46
N HIS A 3 44.13 25.61 -36.51
CA HIS A 3 44.65 24.81 -35.37
C HIS A 3 43.53 23.83 -34.94
N LYS A 4 43.80 22.53 -34.70
CA LYS A 4 42.78 21.61 -34.15
C LYS A 4 42.47 21.96 -32.69
N LYS A 5 41.28 22.51 -32.40
CA LYS A 5 40.79 22.65 -31.02
C LYS A 5 39.87 21.48 -30.68
N GLY A 6 40.24 20.72 -29.65
CA GLY A 6 39.56 19.48 -29.30
C GLY A 6 38.23 19.71 -28.60
N VAL A 7 37.13 19.22 -29.18
CA VAL A 7 35.87 19.01 -28.48
C VAL A 7 35.98 17.66 -27.76
N LYS A 8 36.64 17.67 -26.59
CA LYS A 8 36.74 16.50 -25.70
C LYS A 8 36.63 17.00 -24.27
N ASN A 9 35.66 16.45 -23.53
CA ASN A 9 35.37 16.60 -22.08
C ASN A 9 34.09 17.38 -21.67
N TRP A 10 33.34 18.05 -22.56
CA TRP A 10 32.04 18.68 -22.17
C TRP A 10 30.83 17.73 -22.21
N VAL A 11 31.03 16.48 -21.81
CA VAL A 11 29.97 15.46 -21.61
C VAL A 11 30.01 14.89 -20.18
N ILE A 12 31.13 15.04 -19.47
CA ILE A 12 31.37 14.44 -18.15
C ILE A 12 30.79 15.32 -17.01
N LEU A 13 30.41 16.58 -17.28
CA LEU A 13 29.93 17.52 -16.26
C LEU A 13 28.40 17.55 -16.06
N LEU A 14 27.62 16.78 -16.83
CA LEU A 14 26.14 16.83 -16.80
C LEU A 14 25.46 15.49 -16.49
N LEU A 15 26.22 14.42 -16.25
CA LEU A 15 25.68 13.09 -15.89
C LEU A 15 26.09 12.63 -14.47
N GLY A 16 26.41 13.58 -13.59
CA GLY A 16 26.77 13.33 -12.18
C GLY A 16 25.73 13.78 -11.14
N MET A 17 24.63 14.42 -11.57
CA MET A 17 23.56 14.95 -10.70
C MET A 17 22.30 14.06 -10.69
N LEU A 18 22.45 12.74 -10.56
CA LEU A 18 21.30 11.83 -10.48
C LEU A 18 21.54 10.61 -9.57
N ALA A 19 22.21 10.82 -8.43
CA ALA A 19 22.52 9.75 -7.46
C ALA A 19 22.44 10.17 -5.98
N ILE A 20 21.91 11.37 -5.67
CA ILE A 20 21.76 11.85 -4.29
C ILE A 20 20.39 12.54 -4.12
N SER A 21 19.33 11.73 -4.08
CA SER A 21 18.05 12.15 -3.49
C SER A 21 17.26 10.93 -3.00
N CYS A 22 17.74 10.34 -1.90
CA CYS A 22 16.89 9.65 -0.94
C CYS A 22 17.00 10.42 0.38
N SER A 23 16.15 11.41 0.57
CA SER A 23 15.96 12.06 1.87
C SER A 23 14.82 11.37 2.60
N SER A 24 15.12 10.26 3.27
CA SER A 24 14.37 9.84 4.46
C SER A 24 15.27 10.12 5.66
N SER A 25 15.26 11.37 6.12
CA SER A 25 15.76 11.74 7.43
C SER A 25 14.81 11.17 8.48
N PHE A 26 14.96 9.87 8.75
CA PHE A 26 14.40 9.24 9.93
C PHE A 26 15.18 9.80 11.12
N GLU A 27 14.52 10.61 11.95
CA GLU A 27 15.11 11.08 13.20
C GLU A 27 15.26 9.88 14.14
N GLU A 28 16.50 9.51 14.42
CA GLU A 28 16.84 8.52 15.43
C GLU A 28 16.55 9.11 16.82
N VAL A 29 15.28 9.00 17.25
CA VAL A 29 14.84 9.46 18.56
C VAL A 29 15.41 8.54 19.63
N GLY A 30 16.56 8.94 20.14
CA GLY A 30 17.00 8.76 21.53
C GLY A 30 16.88 7.36 22.12
N SER A 31 18.02 6.68 22.23
CA SER A 31 18.21 5.56 23.16
C SER A 31 17.78 5.95 24.59
N PHE A 32 16.67 5.39 25.05
CA PHE A 32 16.34 5.31 26.47
C PHE A 32 16.75 3.93 26.99
N GLU A 33 18.00 3.83 27.42
CA GLU A 33 18.45 2.76 28.30
C GLU A 33 17.92 3.04 29.71
N ASP A 34 16.81 2.41 30.09
CA ASP A 34 16.46 2.22 31.51
C ASP A 34 15.88 0.81 31.68
N ASP A 35 16.50 0.03 32.57
CA ASP A 35 16.41 -1.44 32.59
C ASP A 35 15.08 -1.96 33.14
N ILE A 36 14.15 -2.37 32.26
CA ILE A 36 13.07 -3.31 32.61
C ILE A 36 12.92 -4.37 31.51
N ILE A 37 13.65 -5.48 31.66
CA ILE A 37 13.42 -6.70 30.86
C ILE A 37 12.18 -7.42 31.40
N ILE A 38 11.01 -6.96 30.99
CA ILE A 38 9.85 -7.84 30.82
C ILE A 38 10.00 -8.47 29.44
N PRO A 39 9.93 -9.81 29.28
CA PRO A 39 9.68 -10.40 27.99
C PRO A 39 8.29 -9.96 27.56
N GLU A 40 8.22 -8.93 26.71
CA GLU A 40 6.98 -8.44 26.12
C GLU A 40 6.55 -9.45 25.06
N GLU A 41 6.05 -10.59 25.53
CA GLU A 41 5.29 -11.54 24.72
C GLU A 41 3.96 -10.86 24.40
N GLU A 42 3.98 -10.02 23.35
CA GLU A 42 2.81 -9.34 22.82
C GLU A 42 1.73 -10.40 22.54
N VAL A 43 0.70 -10.44 23.39
CA VAL A 43 -0.42 -11.37 23.23
C VAL A 43 -1.29 -10.85 22.10
N VAL A 44 -0.84 -11.09 20.87
CA VAL A 44 -1.57 -10.78 19.64
C VAL A 44 -2.80 -11.69 19.57
N LEU A 45 -3.89 -11.24 20.20
CA LEU A 45 -5.18 -11.90 20.08
C LEU A 45 -5.61 -11.91 18.60
N PRO A 46 -6.17 -13.03 18.10
CA PRO A 46 -6.58 -13.12 16.70
C PRO A 46 -7.64 -12.07 16.38
N LEU A 47 -7.41 -11.32 15.31
CA LEU A 47 -8.37 -10.32 14.82
C LEU A 47 -9.68 -10.98 14.40
N GLU A 48 -10.83 -10.45 14.83
CA GLU A 48 -12.16 -10.94 14.44
C GLU A 48 -12.51 -10.54 13.00
N GLU A 49 -13.46 -11.25 12.38
CA GLU A 49 -14.02 -10.87 11.08
C GLU A 49 -14.67 -9.48 11.19
N LEU A 50 -14.46 -8.62 10.18
CA LEU A 50 -15.00 -7.27 10.16
C LEU A 50 -15.43 -6.91 8.73
N SER A 51 -16.62 -6.35 8.58
CA SER A 51 -17.09 -5.79 7.30
C SER A 51 -17.30 -4.29 7.49
N LEU A 52 -16.60 -3.49 6.68
CA LEU A 52 -16.76 -2.04 6.63
C LEU A 52 -17.36 -1.67 5.28
N LEU A 53 -18.38 -0.82 5.29
CA LEU A 53 -19.16 -0.45 4.10
C LEU A 53 -19.10 1.05 3.89
N ASP A 54 -19.13 1.47 2.63
CA ASP A 54 -19.07 2.89 2.22
C ASP A 54 -17.81 3.65 2.69
N GLU A 55 -16.69 2.93 2.86
CA GLU A 55 -15.41 3.51 3.23
C GLU A 55 -14.89 4.45 2.13
N SER A 56 -14.55 5.69 2.49
CA SER A 56 -14.06 6.69 1.54
C SER A 56 -12.58 6.48 1.21
N TYR A 57 -12.21 6.64 -0.07
CA TYR A 57 -10.82 6.69 -0.52
C TYR A 57 -10.44 8.01 -1.22
N GLY A 58 -11.31 9.02 -1.16
CA GLY A 58 -11.09 10.33 -1.80
C GLY A 58 -12.22 11.33 -1.55
N GLU A 59 -12.02 12.56 -2.00
CA GLU A 59 -12.92 13.69 -1.71
C GLU A 59 -14.29 13.61 -2.39
N ASN A 60 -14.41 12.86 -3.50
CA ASN A 60 -15.68 12.73 -4.21
C ASN A 60 -16.59 11.72 -3.48
N PRO A 61 -17.88 12.03 -3.21
CA PRO A 61 -18.80 11.10 -2.54
C PRO A 61 -18.98 9.72 -3.22
N GLN A 62 -18.63 9.58 -4.50
CA GLN A 62 -18.65 8.30 -5.22
C GLN A 62 -17.34 7.51 -5.11
N GLN A 63 -16.29 8.07 -4.50
CA GLN A 63 -15.03 7.39 -4.20
C GLN A 63 -15.15 6.60 -2.89
N VAL A 64 -16.02 5.59 -2.92
CA VAL A 64 -16.29 4.67 -1.80
C VAL A 64 -16.07 3.21 -2.20
N TYR A 65 -15.69 2.38 -1.23
CA TYR A 65 -15.55 0.92 -1.39
C TYR A 65 -16.22 0.19 -0.22
N ASP A 66 -16.31 -1.13 -0.33
CA ASP A 66 -16.63 -2.03 0.78
C ASP A 66 -15.41 -2.92 1.01
N ILE A 67 -15.11 -3.24 2.26
CA ILE A 67 -14.01 -4.13 2.62
C ILE A 67 -14.46 -5.18 3.62
N TYR A 68 -14.26 -6.43 3.23
CA TYR A 68 -14.57 -7.63 4.00
C TYR A 68 -13.24 -8.19 4.48
N LEU A 69 -13.05 -8.20 5.79
CA LEU A 69 -11.81 -8.57 6.44
C LEU A 69 -12.01 -9.89 7.19
N PRO A 70 -11.35 -10.99 6.78
CA PRO A 70 -11.50 -12.27 7.45
C PRO A 70 -10.92 -12.23 8.88
N ALA A 71 -11.37 -13.17 9.70
CA ALA A 71 -10.78 -13.43 11.01
C ALA A 71 -9.34 -13.97 10.87
N ASN A 72 -8.53 -13.84 11.93
CA ASN A 72 -7.13 -14.29 11.98
C ASN A 72 -6.18 -13.66 10.95
N ARG A 73 -6.59 -12.56 10.30
CA ARG A 73 -5.80 -11.84 9.29
C ARG A 73 -4.50 -11.26 9.87
N SER A 74 -3.44 -11.24 9.06
CA SER A 74 -2.21 -10.47 9.30
C SER A 74 -1.66 -9.85 8.00
N SER A 75 -0.85 -8.81 8.11
CA SER A 75 -0.19 -8.16 6.95
C SER A 75 0.70 -9.10 6.13
N GLU A 76 1.25 -10.15 6.74
CA GLU A 76 2.13 -11.12 6.08
C GLU A 76 1.39 -12.25 5.35
N LYS A 77 0.17 -12.59 5.78
CA LYS A 77 -0.54 -13.81 5.35
C LYS A 77 -1.82 -13.54 4.57
N THR A 78 -2.49 -12.42 4.84
CA THR A 78 -3.78 -12.10 4.21
C THR A 78 -3.58 -11.74 2.76
N ARG A 79 -4.32 -12.39 1.88
CA ARG A 79 -4.31 -12.10 0.44
C ARG A 79 -5.50 -11.21 0.10
N VAL A 80 -5.29 -10.31 -0.85
CA VAL A 80 -6.31 -9.31 -1.24
C VAL A 80 -6.95 -9.73 -2.57
N ILE A 81 -8.28 -9.67 -2.63
CA ILE A 81 -9.05 -9.71 -3.87
C ILE A 81 -9.65 -8.32 -4.06
N LEU A 82 -9.33 -7.66 -5.17
CA LEU A 82 -9.93 -6.38 -5.54
C LEU A 82 -10.98 -6.62 -6.62
N LEU A 83 -12.25 -6.38 -6.28
CA LEU A 83 -13.38 -6.52 -7.20
C LEU A 83 -13.83 -5.14 -7.68
N VAL A 84 -13.83 -4.92 -9.00
CA VAL A 84 -14.21 -3.67 -9.64
C VAL A 84 -15.36 -3.93 -10.60
N HIS A 85 -16.43 -3.13 -10.52
CA HIS A 85 -17.62 -3.33 -11.34
C HIS A 85 -17.42 -2.92 -12.82
N GLY A 86 -18.31 -3.42 -13.69
CA GLY A 86 -18.37 -3.05 -15.11
C GLY A 86 -19.12 -1.72 -15.35
N GLY A 87 -19.70 -1.56 -16.55
CA GLY A 87 -20.45 -0.35 -16.93
C GLY A 87 -19.66 0.69 -17.74
N GLY A 88 -18.51 0.29 -18.28
CA GLY A 88 -17.80 1.06 -19.33
C GLY A 88 -17.34 2.46 -18.94
N TRP A 89 -17.11 2.71 -17.64
CA TRP A 89 -16.76 4.01 -17.05
C TRP A 89 -17.82 5.12 -17.25
N VAL A 90 -19.06 4.77 -17.58
CA VAL A 90 -20.19 5.70 -17.75
C VAL A 90 -21.29 5.42 -16.72
N GLU A 91 -21.48 4.15 -16.35
CA GLU A 91 -22.48 3.70 -15.39
C GLU A 91 -21.94 2.55 -14.52
N GLY A 92 -22.76 2.08 -13.58
CA GLY A 92 -22.43 1.02 -12.63
C GLY A 92 -22.42 1.50 -11.18
N ASP A 93 -22.46 0.53 -10.28
CA ASP A 93 -22.41 0.74 -8.83
C ASP A 93 -21.83 -0.52 -8.15
N LYS A 94 -21.15 -0.36 -7.01
CA LYS A 94 -20.54 -1.47 -6.27
C LYS A 94 -21.56 -2.49 -5.75
N GLY A 95 -22.79 -2.07 -5.41
CA GLY A 95 -23.85 -2.94 -4.93
C GLY A 95 -24.33 -3.97 -5.97
N SER A 96 -24.02 -3.77 -7.25
CA SER A 96 -24.23 -4.78 -8.29
C SER A 96 -23.33 -6.02 -8.12
N MET A 97 -22.27 -5.93 -7.31
CA MET A 97 -21.27 -6.98 -7.10
C MET A 97 -21.57 -7.93 -5.92
N THR A 98 -22.62 -7.67 -5.12
CA THR A 98 -22.99 -8.50 -3.94
C THR A 98 -23.00 -10.02 -4.20
N PRO A 99 -23.55 -10.54 -5.31
CA PRO A 99 -23.53 -11.99 -5.58
C PRO A 99 -22.12 -12.58 -5.74
N PHE A 100 -21.15 -11.77 -6.17
CA PHE A 100 -19.75 -12.20 -6.26
C PHE A 100 -19.06 -12.14 -4.89
N ILE A 101 -19.44 -11.21 -4.02
CA ILE A 101 -18.91 -11.12 -2.65
C ILE A 101 -19.27 -12.38 -1.86
N GLU A 102 -20.53 -12.85 -1.93
CA GLU A 102 -20.96 -14.11 -1.32
C GLU A 102 -20.16 -15.31 -1.84
N LEU A 103 -19.94 -15.37 -3.16
CA LEU A 103 -19.15 -16.43 -3.80
C LEU A 103 -17.67 -16.38 -3.41
N ILE A 104 -17.10 -15.19 -3.20
CA ILE A 104 -15.72 -15.01 -2.75
C ILE A 104 -15.59 -15.46 -1.28
N LYS A 105 -16.51 -15.08 -0.38
CA LYS A 105 -16.55 -15.59 1.00
C LYS A 105 -16.64 -17.12 1.05
N GLU A 106 -17.49 -17.73 0.21
CA GLU A 106 -17.63 -19.19 0.12
C GLU A 106 -16.34 -19.89 -0.34
N ARG A 107 -15.68 -19.37 -1.38
CA ARG A 107 -14.58 -20.07 -2.06
C ARG A 107 -13.17 -19.64 -1.61
N HIS A 108 -13.07 -18.49 -0.99
CA HIS A 108 -11.82 -17.85 -0.56
C HIS A 108 -11.94 -17.25 0.86
N PRO A 109 -12.38 -18.02 1.88
CA PRO A 109 -12.67 -17.50 3.24
C PRO A 109 -11.46 -16.86 3.96
N GLU A 110 -10.24 -17.13 3.50
CA GLU A 110 -9.01 -16.48 3.99
C GLU A 110 -8.76 -15.09 3.34
N HIS A 111 -9.72 -14.55 2.58
CA HIS A 111 -9.61 -13.29 1.83
C HIS A 111 -10.80 -12.33 2.05
N ALA A 112 -11.96 -12.82 2.48
CA ALA A 112 -13.19 -12.06 2.69
C ALA A 112 -14.12 -12.77 3.66
#